data_AF-A0A5K7YHA0-F1
#
_entry.id   AF-A0A5K7YHA0-F1
#
_cell.length_a   1.000
_cell.length_b   1.000
_cell.length_c   1.000
_cell.angle_alpha   90.00
_cell.angle_beta   90.00
_cell.angle_gamma   90.00
#
_symmetry.space_group_name_H-M   'P 1'
#
loop_
_entity.id
_entity.type
_entity.pdbx_description
1 polymer ?
#
loop_
_entity_poly.entity_id
_entity_poly.type
_entity_poly.pdbx_seq_one_letter_code
_entity_poly.pdbx_strand_id
1 'polypeptide(L)' 'MYSPKVKEDLIPILHKLAQQEQKPITALVDEMIRAEIRKRNGEVDASNNETVSKGVKKTADAGGS' A
#
# COMPACT_ATOMS: atom_id res chain seq x y z
N MET A 1 -4.66 31.92 -3.29
CA MET A 1 -3.59 30.93 -3.07
C MET A 1 -3.52 30.01 -4.29
N TYR A 2 -2.33 29.76 -4.83
CA TYR A 2 -2.14 28.80 -5.92
C TYR A 2 -2.25 27.38 -5.33
N SER A 3 -3.28 26.64 -5.74
CA SER A 3 -3.39 25.22 -5.39
C SER A 3 -2.60 24.41 -6.40
N PRO A 4 -1.68 23.51 -5.97
CA PRO A 4 -0.97 22.64 -6.89
C PRO A 4 -1.97 21.72 -7.60
N LYS A 5 -1.88 21.67 -8.93
CA LYS A 5 -2.67 20.75 -9.75
C LYS A 5 -1.90 19.46 -10.00
N VAL A 6 -2.62 18.34 -10.01
CA VAL A 6 -2.11 17.06 -10.50
C VAL A 6 -1.95 17.17 -12.02
N LYS A 7 -0.85 16.64 -12.57
CA LYS A 7 -0.65 16.62 -14.01
C LYS A 7 -1.66 15.67 -14.69
N GLU A 8 -2.15 16.05 -15.86
CA GLU A 8 -3.24 15.35 -16.55
C GLU A 8 -2.90 13.92 -16.98
N ASP A 9 -1.62 13.65 -17.27
CA ASP A 9 -1.09 12.33 -17.60
C ASP A 9 -1.22 11.32 -16.44
N LEU A 10 -1.29 11.81 -15.20
CA LEU A 10 -1.46 10.98 -14.01
C LEU A 10 -2.92 10.60 -13.73
N ILE A 11 -3.88 11.38 -14.24
CA ILE A 11 -5.31 11.14 -14.01
C ILE A 11 -5.75 9.71 -14.37
N PRO A 12 -5.43 9.14 -15.56
CA PRO A 12 -5.86 7.78 -15.90
C PRO A 12 -5.21 6.71 -15.01
N ILE A 13 -3.99 6.95 -14.51
CA ILE A 13 -3.29 6.03 -13.63
C ILE A 13 -3.96 6.04 -12.25
N LEU A 14 -4.20 7.22 -11.70
CA LEU A 14 -4.89 7.41 -10.42
C LEU A 14 -6.32 6.85 -10.45
N HIS A 15 -7.03 7.00 -11.56
CA HIS A 15 -8.36 6.43 -11.72
C HIS A 15 -8.34 4.89 -11.66
N LYS A 16 -7.39 4.24 -12.33
CA LYS A 16 -7.24 2.78 -12.29
C LYS A 16 -6.95 2.28 -10.87
N LEU A 17 -6.02 2.94 -10.17
CA LEU A 17 -5.67 2.58 -8.78
C LEU A 17 -6.87 2.77 -7.84
N ALA A 18 -7.57 3.90 -7.96
CA ALA A 18 -8.75 4.20 -7.15
C ALA A 18 -9.87 3.16 -7.33
N GLN A 19 -10.06 2.66 -8.56
CA GLN A 19 -11.00 1.57 -8.84
C GLN A 19 -10.58 0.25 -8.20
N GLN A 20 -9.29 -0.10 -8.27
CA GLN A 20 -8.76 -1.34 -7.66
C GLN A 20 -8.93 -1.33 -6.14
N GLU A 21 -8.75 -0.16 -5.51
CA GLU A 21 -8.88 0.03 -4.06
C GLU A 21 -10.30 0.41 -3.61
N GLN A 22 -11.26 0.48 -4.54
CA GLN A 22 -12.66 0.83 -4.30
C GLN A 22 -12.84 2.14 -3.49
N LYS A 23 -12.03 3.16 -3.78
CA LYS A 23 -12.09 4.46 -3.09
C LYS A 23 -12.10 5.64 -4.06
N PRO A 24 -12.61 6.82 -3.66
CA PRO A 24 -12.54 8.03 -4.48
C PRO A 24 -11.07 8.40 -4.79
N ILE A 25 -10.79 8.88 -6.02
CA ILE A 25 -9.45 9.31 -6.44
C ILE A 25 -8.85 10.33 -5.48
N THR A 26 -9.66 11.28 -5.00
CA THR A 26 -9.22 12.31 -4.05
C THR A 26 -8.75 11.71 -2.72
N ALA A 27 -9.44 10.69 -2.21
CA ALA A 27 -9.05 10.01 -0.97
C ALA A 27 -7.75 9.22 -1.14
N LEU A 28 -7.62 8.49 -2.27
CA LEU A 28 -6.37 7.81 -2.63
C LEU A 28 -5.19 8.79 -2.70
N VAL A 29 -5.36 9.91 -3.40
CA VAL A 29 -4.31 10.92 -3.57
C VAL A 29 -3.93 11.56 -2.23
N ASP A 30 -4.92 11.90 -1.38
CA ASP A 30 -4.65 12.46 -0.06
C ASP A 30 -3.84 11.48 0.82
N GLU A 31 -4.20 10.20 0.81
CA GLU A 31 -3.47 9.13 1.53
C GLU A 31 -2.02 8.98 1.04
N MET A 32 -1.83 8.88 -0.28
CA MET A 32 -0.50 8.78 -0.91
C MET A 32 0.40 9.97 -0.56
N ILE A 33 -0.15 11.18 -0.65
CA ILE A 33 0.59 12.41 -0.34
C ILE A 33 0.96 12.45 1.14
N ARG A 34 0.03 12.14 2.05
CA ARG A 34 0.31 12.11 3.50
C ARG A 34 1.39 11.10 3.85
N ALA A 35 1.32 9.89 3.29
CA ALA A 35 2.31 8.84 3.52
C ALA A 35 3.72 9.27 3.08
N GLU A 36 3.83 9.85 1.89
CA GLU A 36 5.11 10.31 1.34
C GLU A 36 5.67 11.52 2.10
N ILE A 37 4.83 12.46 2.55
CA ILE A 37 5.25 13.60 3.38
C ILE A 37 5.82 13.10 4.71
N ARG A 38 5.11 12.20 5.42
CA ARG A 38 5.57 11.61 6.68
C ARG A 38 6.92 10.91 6.52
N LYS A 39 7.03 10.09 5.47
CA LYS A 39 8.28 9.39 5.12
C LYS A 39 9.44 10.35 4.91
N ARG A 40 9.22 11.46 4.19
CA ARG A 40 10.26 12.49 3.94
C ARG A 40 10.63 13.27 5.20
N ASN A 41 9.69 13.43 6.12
CA ASN A 41 9.92 14.11 7.39
C ASN A 41 10.58 13.20 8.44
N GLY A 42 10.91 11.95 8.10
CA GLY A 42 11.51 10.99 9.04
C GLY A 42 10.52 10.44 10.06
N GLU A 43 9.22 10.66 9.85
CA GLU A 43 8.15 10.04 10.64
C GLU A 43 7.97 8.61 10.14
N VAL A 44 8.81 7.70 10.63
CA VAL A 44 8.67 6.26 10.37
C VAL A 44 7.47 5.76 11.16
N ASP A 45 6.37 5.46 10.47
CA ASP A 45 5.29 4.71 11.09
C ASP A 45 5.79 3.29 11.37
N ALA A 46 5.89 2.94 12.65
CA ALA A 46 6.35 1.63 13.11
C ALA A 46 5.34 0.50 12.81
N SER A 47 4.20 0.78 12.16
CA SER A 47 3.19 -0.23 11.86
C SER A 47 3.11 -0.53 10.36
N ASN A 48 3.82 -1.58 9.93
CA ASN A 48 3.26 -2.68 9.13
C ASN A 48 4.39 -3.55 8.55
N ASN A 49 4.93 -4.41 9.40
CA ASN A 49 5.46 -5.70 8.95
C ASN A 49 4.83 -6.80 9.81
N GLU A 50 3.51 -6.91 9.76
CA GLU A 50 2.84 -8.13 10.18
C GLU A 50 1.73 -8.44 9.17
N THR A 51 1.98 -9.47 8.35
CA THR A 51 1.05 -10.53 7.90
C THR A 51 1.29 -10.94 6.45
N VAL A 52 2.26 -11.84 6.23
CA VAL A 52 2.03 -13.01 5.36
C VAL A 52 2.56 -14.26 6.07
N SER A 53 1.65 -14.87 6.81
CA SER A 53 1.39 -16.31 6.88
C SER A 53 2.51 -17.25 7.35
N LYS A 54 2.46 -17.54 8.66
CA LYS A 54 2.75 -18.88 9.20
C LYS A 54 1.84 -19.91 8.54
N GLY A 55 2.41 -20.98 8.00
CA GLY A 55 1.69 -22.25 7.82
C GLY A 55 2.14 -23.12 6.64
N VAL A 56 3.12 -24.00 6.85
CA VAL A 56 2.97 -25.42 6.48
C VAL A 56 3.56 -26.27 7.61
N LYS A 57 2.73 -27.24 7.96
CA LYS A 57 2.71 -28.13 9.10
C LYS A 57 3.80 -29.20 8.99
N LYS A 58 4.49 -29.44 10.10
CA LYS A 58 5.31 -30.63 10.36
C LYS A 58 4.48 -31.89 10.14
N THR A 59 4.88 -32.76 9.22
CA THR A 59 4.50 -34.18 9.20
C THR A 59 5.78 -35.00 9.23
N ALA A 60 6.02 -35.63 10.38
CA ALA A 60 6.88 -36.79 10.47
C ALA A 60 6.14 -37.97 9.84
N ASP A 61 6.82 -38.79 9.05
CA ASP A 61 6.41 -40.16 8.80
C ASP A 61 7.64 -41.06 8.68
N ALA A 62 7.50 -42.25 9.26
CA ALA A 62 8.54 -43.24 9.48
C ALA A 62 8.52 -44.29 8.36
N GLY A 63 9.67 -44.95 8.13
CA GLY A 63 9.68 -46.34 7.67
C GLY A 63 10.45 -46.64 6.37
N GLY A 64 11.44 -47.51 6.51
CA GLY A 64 11.57 -48.74 5.70
C GLY A 64 12.31 -48.67 4.36
N SER A 65 13.55 -49.19 4.34
CA SER A 65 13.88 -50.52 3.79
C SER A 65 15.30 -50.91 4.17
#